data_AF-A0A534S5K2-F1
#
_entry.id   AF-A0A534S5K2-F1
#
_cell.length_a   1.000
_cell.length_b   1.000
_cell.length_c   1.000
_cell.angle_alpha   90.00
_cell.angle_beta   90.00
_cell.angle_gamma   90.00
#
_symmetry.space_group_name_H-M   'P 1'
#
loop_
_entity.id
_entity.type
_entity.pdbx_description
1 polymer ?
#
loop_
_entity_poly.entity_id
_entity_poly.type
_entity_poly.pdbx_seq_one_letter_code
_entity_poly.pdbx_strand_id
1 'polypeptide(L)'
;HLELCEAAEVEYAGKTTLLEEVDFVHNALPELAVDEIDVGTTLLGKRLRAPLVISGMTGGTEEASEINRGLARVAETHGIGFGLGSQRAMHRAPELAHTFAVREHAPTTLVLANLGILQAAAMAPGEVQELARAVGADAVCIHL
;
A
#
# COMPACT_ATOMS: atom_id res chain seq x y z
N HIS A 1 14.37 -9.67 -4.28
CA HIS A 1 13.00 -9.25 -4.65
C HIS A 1 13.05 -7.87 -5.29
N LEU A 2 13.43 -6.81 -4.55
CA LEU A 2 13.56 -5.45 -5.11
C LEU A 2 14.38 -5.42 -6.42
N GLU A 3 15.64 -5.86 -6.38
CA GLU A 3 16.51 -5.89 -7.58
C GLU A 3 15.90 -6.65 -8.77
N LEU A 4 15.25 -7.80 -8.53
CA LEU A 4 14.63 -8.57 -9.60
C LEU A 4 13.40 -7.86 -10.18
N CYS A 5 12.58 -7.23 -9.33
CA CYS A 5 11.43 -6.44 -9.76
C CYS A 5 11.85 -5.18 -10.54
N GLU A 6 13.02 -4.63 -10.26
CA GLU A 6 13.54 -3.44 -10.94
C GLU A 6 14.29 -3.78 -12.24
N ALA A 7 15.13 -4.81 -12.22
CA ALA A 7 16.13 -5.03 -13.26
C ALA A 7 15.81 -6.20 -14.21
N ALA A 8 14.82 -7.04 -13.90
CA ALA A 8 14.48 -8.20 -14.71
C ALA A 8 13.05 -8.15 -15.25
N GLU A 9 12.82 -8.81 -16.39
CA GLU A 9 11.50 -8.99 -16.98
C GLU A 9 10.70 -10.03 -16.20
N VAL A 10 10.15 -9.62 -15.05
CA VAL A 10 9.34 -10.46 -14.15
C VAL A 10 7.83 -10.27 -14.33
N GLU A 11 7.42 -9.34 -15.18
CA GLU A 11 6.03 -9.15 -15.57
C GLU A 11 5.51 -10.35 -16.38
N TYR A 12 4.19 -10.52 -16.41
CA TYR A 12 3.61 -11.63 -17.16
C TYR A 12 3.88 -11.48 -18.67
N ALA A 13 4.57 -12.45 -19.26
CA ALA A 13 4.87 -12.45 -20.70
C ALA A 13 3.67 -12.78 -21.60
N GLY A 14 2.67 -13.52 -21.09
CA GLY A 14 1.52 -13.96 -21.89
C GLY A 14 0.18 -14.01 -21.15
N LYS A 15 0.16 -13.81 -19.83
CA LYS A 15 -1.07 -13.69 -19.05
C LYS A 15 -1.40 -12.22 -18.91
N THR A 16 -2.63 -11.84 -19.24
CA THR A 16 -3.09 -10.45 -19.16
C THR A 16 -4.00 -10.23 -17.95
N THR A 17 -4.42 -8.99 -17.75
CA THR A 17 -5.37 -8.59 -16.69
C THR A 17 -6.83 -8.83 -17.09
N LEU A 18 -7.09 -9.12 -18.37
CA LEU A 18 -8.42 -9.12 -19.02
C LEU A 18 -9.08 -7.74 -19.03
N LEU A 19 -8.35 -6.66 -18.70
CA LEU A 19 -8.88 -5.29 -18.83
C LEU A 19 -9.02 -4.87 -20.29
N GLU A 20 -8.32 -5.52 -21.21
CA GLU A 20 -8.49 -5.36 -22.66
C GLU A 20 -9.86 -5.84 -23.16
N GLU A 21 -10.56 -6.66 -22.38
CA GLU A 21 -11.93 -7.13 -22.67
C GLU A 21 -13.01 -6.23 -22.05
N VAL A 22 -12.61 -5.09 -21.47
CA VAL A 22 -13.51 -4.15 -20.80
C VAL A 22 -13.51 -2.81 -21.53
N ASP A 23 -14.61 -2.50 -22.21
CA ASP A 23 -14.84 -1.21 -22.84
C ASP A 23 -15.70 -0.28 -21.98
N PHE A 24 -15.27 0.98 -21.84
CA PHE A 24 -16.13 2.03 -21.30
C PHE A 24 -17.03 2.58 -22.41
N VAL A 25 -18.35 2.61 -22.16
CA VAL A 25 -19.30 3.22 -23.10
C VAL A 25 -19.05 4.72 -23.16
N HIS A 26 -18.58 5.20 -24.31
CA HIS A 26 -18.30 6.61 -24.52
C HIS A 26 -19.58 7.46 -24.51
N ASN A 27 -19.56 8.54 -23.73
CA ASN A 27 -20.57 9.60 -23.80
C ASN A 27 -19.90 10.89 -24.32
N ALA A 28 -20.21 11.27 -25.55
CA ALA A 28 -19.65 12.46 -26.20
C ALA A 28 -20.22 13.78 -25.65
N LEU A 29 -21.36 13.74 -24.97
CA LEU A 29 -22.06 14.90 -24.44
C LEU A 29 -22.45 14.65 -22.97
N PRO A 30 -21.46 14.62 -22.05
CA PRO A 30 -21.71 14.28 -20.65
C PRO A 30 -22.42 15.38 -19.84
N GLU A 31 -22.65 16.57 -20.41
CA GLU A 31 -23.21 17.75 -19.71
C GLU A 31 -22.48 18.05 -18.38
N LEU A 32 -21.17 17.81 -18.34
CA LEU A 32 -20.31 17.88 -17.16
C LEU A 32 -18.96 18.52 -17.53
N ALA A 33 -18.46 19.43 -16.69
CA ALA A 33 -17.11 19.99 -16.85
C ALA A 33 -16.06 19.13 -16.12
N VAL A 34 -14.83 19.11 -16.64
CA VAL A 34 -13.75 18.25 -16.10
C VAL A 34 -13.38 18.64 -14.66
N ASP A 35 -13.45 19.93 -14.33
CA ASP A 35 -13.17 20.48 -13.00
C ASP A 35 -14.28 20.23 -11.98
N GLU A 36 -15.44 19.73 -12.42
CA GLU A 36 -16.53 19.27 -11.53
C GLU A 36 -16.38 17.81 -11.10
N ILE A 37 -15.40 17.07 -11.65
CA ILE A 37 -15.17 15.66 -11.34
C ILE A 37 -14.48 15.51 -9.98
N ASP A 38 -15.21 15.03 -8.98
CA ASP A 38 -14.64 14.56 -7.71
C ASP A 38 -14.35 13.05 -7.77
N VAL A 39 -13.07 12.69 -7.80
CA VAL A 39 -12.61 11.29 -7.75
C VAL A 39 -12.31 10.80 -6.33
N GLY A 40 -12.50 11.63 -5.30
CA GLY A 40 -12.20 11.21 -3.95
C GLY A 40 -13.16 10.12 -3.47
N THR A 41 -12.69 9.28 -2.55
CA THR A 41 -13.51 8.24 -1.90
C THR A 41 -13.20 8.12 -0.41
N THR A 42 -14.08 7.48 0.35
CA THR A 42 -13.80 7.14 1.77
C THR A 42 -13.47 5.66 1.86
N LEU A 43 -12.28 5.36 2.40
CA LEU A 43 -11.81 4.00 2.61
C LEU A 43 -11.35 3.84 4.06
N LEU A 44 -11.90 2.84 4.76
CA LEU A 44 -11.53 2.48 6.13
C LEU A 44 -11.56 3.68 7.11
N GLY A 45 -12.56 4.56 6.96
CA GLY A 45 -12.75 5.74 7.81
C GLY A 45 -11.91 6.96 7.45
N LYS A 46 -11.08 6.90 6.40
CA LYS A 46 -10.30 8.05 5.90
C LYS A 46 -10.76 8.47 4.51
N ARG A 47 -10.76 9.79 4.27
CA ARG A 47 -11.04 10.38 2.95
C ARG A 47 -9.76 10.39 2.12
N LEU A 48 -9.81 9.77 0.94
CA LEU A 48 -8.77 9.81 -0.08
C LEU A 48 -9.19 10.81 -1.17
N ARG A 49 -8.22 11.48 -1.79
CA ARG A 49 -8.45 12.40 -2.91
C ARG A 49 -8.62 11.67 -4.25
N ALA A 50 -8.24 10.41 -4.33
CA ALA A 50 -8.48 9.53 -5.47
C ALA A 50 -8.67 8.08 -4.98
N PRO A 51 -9.34 7.19 -5.74
CA PRO A 51 -9.61 5.82 -5.31
C PRO A 51 -8.41 4.93 -5.61
N LEU A 52 -7.22 5.34 -5.14
CA LEU A 52 -5.94 4.70 -5.42
C LEU A 52 -5.23 4.36 -4.11
N VAL A 53 -4.54 3.23 -4.11
CA VAL A 53 -3.70 2.76 -3.01
C VAL A 53 -2.43 2.17 -3.61
N ILE A 54 -1.27 2.64 -3.16
CA ILE A 54 0.01 2.01 -3.46
C ILE A 54 0.07 0.71 -2.65
N SER A 55 0.14 -0.45 -3.30
CA SER A 55 0.18 -1.74 -2.63
C SER A 55 1.52 -1.96 -1.91
N GLY A 56 1.50 -2.83 -0.90
CA GLY A 56 2.68 -3.17 -0.11
C GLY A 56 3.76 -3.88 -0.93
N MET A 57 4.99 -3.38 -0.89
CA MET A 57 6.11 -3.94 -1.66
C MET A 57 7.27 -4.42 -0.79
N THR A 58 7.77 -3.60 0.15
CA THR A 58 9.06 -3.88 0.80
C THR A 58 9.18 -3.43 2.26
N GLY A 59 10.28 -3.82 2.90
CA GLY A 59 10.68 -3.50 4.26
C GLY A 59 11.73 -4.49 4.80
N GLY A 60 12.47 -4.11 5.83
CA GLY A 60 13.50 -4.96 6.46
C GLY A 60 14.94 -4.71 6.03
N THR A 61 15.20 -3.73 5.16
CA THR A 61 16.55 -3.23 4.81
C THR A 61 16.56 -1.69 4.76
N GLU A 62 17.74 -1.06 4.76
CA GLU A 62 17.83 0.41 4.65
C GLU A 62 17.34 0.91 3.30
N GLU A 63 17.69 0.22 2.21
CA GLU A 63 17.17 0.53 0.88
C GLU A 63 15.63 0.47 0.84
N ALA A 64 15.04 -0.56 1.45
CA ALA A 64 13.59 -0.70 1.56
C ALA A 64 12.96 0.41 2.42
N SER A 65 13.67 0.87 3.44
CA SER A 65 13.26 2.00 4.28
C SER A 65 13.14 3.28 3.45
N GLU A 66 14.16 3.61 2.65
CA GLU A 66 14.14 4.78 1.78
C GLU A 66 13.01 4.73 0.74
N ILE A 67 12.78 3.56 0.14
CA ILE A 67 11.65 3.34 -0.79
C ILE A 67 10.32 3.58 -0.08
N ASN A 68 10.13 2.99 1.11
CA ASN A 68 8.90 3.16 1.89
C ASN A 68 8.68 4.64 2.26
N ARG A 69 9.72 5.35 2.70
CA ARG A 69 9.65 6.79 3.00
C ARG A 69 9.29 7.61 1.76
N GLY A 70 9.87 7.30 0.61
CA GLY A 70 9.57 7.96 -0.67
C GLY A 70 8.12 7.78 -1.09
N LEU A 71 7.63 6.54 -1.12
CA LEU A 71 6.26 6.22 -1.50
C LEU A 71 5.23 6.79 -0.52
N ALA A 72 5.54 6.78 0.78
CA ALA A 72 4.70 7.40 1.79
C ALA A 72 4.56 8.93 1.58
N ARG A 73 5.65 9.63 1.23
CA ARG A 73 5.59 11.06 0.85
C ARG A 73 4.72 11.30 -0.37
N VAL A 74 4.81 10.43 -1.38
CA VAL A 74 3.96 10.50 -2.59
C VAL A 74 2.50 10.30 -2.20
N ALA A 75 2.21 9.27 -1.39
CA ALA A 75 0.86 8.99 -0.94
C ALA A 75 0.25 10.16 -0.15
N GLU A 76 1.01 10.79 0.74
CA GLU A 76 0.59 11.98 1.47
C GLU A 76 0.36 13.17 0.52
N THR A 77 1.32 13.44 -0.35
CA THR A 77 1.28 14.56 -1.32
C THR A 77 0.09 14.48 -2.26
N HIS A 78 -0.36 13.27 -2.62
CA HIS A 78 -1.51 13.04 -3.49
C HIS A 78 -2.80 12.63 -2.75
N GLY A 79 -2.72 12.37 -1.44
CA GLY A 79 -3.87 11.97 -0.62
C GLY A 79 -4.47 10.63 -1.04
N ILE A 80 -3.60 9.68 -1.37
CA ILE A 80 -3.95 8.29 -1.74
C ILE A 80 -3.49 7.34 -0.64
N GLY A 81 -3.96 6.08 -0.65
CA GLY A 81 -3.55 5.11 0.36
C GLY A 81 -2.14 4.55 0.13
N PHE A 82 -1.53 4.01 1.18
CA PHE A 82 -0.23 3.34 1.11
C PHE A 82 -0.20 2.06 1.95
N GLY A 83 0.21 0.95 1.35
CA GLY A 83 0.49 -0.31 2.04
C GLY A 83 1.97 -0.50 2.30
N LEU A 84 2.31 -0.99 3.48
CA LEU A 84 3.65 -1.45 3.82
C LEU A 84 3.90 -2.86 3.24
N GLY A 85 5.16 -3.20 2.99
CA GLY A 85 5.54 -4.59 2.73
C GLY A 85 5.36 -5.49 3.95
N SER A 86 5.51 -6.80 3.76
CA SER A 86 5.31 -7.78 4.84
C SER A 86 6.18 -7.46 6.07
N GLN A 87 5.53 -7.24 7.22
CA GLN A 87 6.17 -6.92 8.49
C GLN A 87 6.78 -8.14 9.19
N ARG A 88 6.92 -9.27 8.48
CA ARG A 88 7.58 -10.48 9.00
C ARG A 88 9.00 -10.19 9.49
N ALA A 89 9.73 -9.32 8.80
CA ALA A 89 11.09 -8.95 9.17
C ALA A 89 11.13 -8.25 10.54
N MET A 90 10.35 -7.19 10.73
CA MET A 90 10.29 -6.49 12.02
C MET A 90 9.66 -7.32 13.14
N HIS A 91 8.79 -8.29 12.82
CA HIS A 91 8.27 -9.22 13.82
C HIS A 91 9.35 -10.18 14.35
N ARG A 92 10.25 -10.65 13.48
CA ARG A 92 11.35 -11.55 13.87
C ARG A 92 12.54 -10.80 14.49
N ALA A 93 12.79 -9.60 14.02
CA ALA A 93 13.92 -8.75 14.38
C ALA A 93 13.40 -7.34 14.67
N PRO A 94 12.97 -7.05 15.92
CA PRO A 94 12.38 -5.76 16.30
C PRO A 94 13.24 -4.54 15.96
N GLU A 95 14.56 -4.69 15.90
CA GLU A 95 15.50 -3.65 15.46
C GLU A 95 15.23 -3.15 14.04
N LEU A 96 14.57 -3.95 13.19
CA LEU A 96 14.21 -3.59 11.81
C LEU A 96 12.90 -2.78 11.73
N ALA A 97 12.21 -2.53 12.84
CA ALA A 97 10.95 -1.76 12.85
C ALA A 97 11.07 -0.38 12.19
N HIS A 98 12.23 0.26 12.31
CA HIS A 98 12.50 1.58 11.71
C HIS A 98 12.34 1.58 10.18
N THR A 99 12.56 0.44 9.51
CA THR A 99 12.42 0.31 8.04
C THR A 99 10.96 0.33 7.55
N PHE A 100 10.01 0.25 8.49
CA PHE A 100 8.56 0.33 8.22
C PHE A 100 7.95 1.62 8.79
N ALA A 101 8.73 2.44 9.49
CA ALA A 101 8.25 3.66 10.13
C ALA A 101 8.13 4.81 9.11
N VAL A 102 6.90 5.03 8.61
CA VAL A 102 6.62 6.03 7.55
C VAL A 102 5.80 7.23 8.02
N ARG A 103 5.31 7.23 9.26
CA ARG A 103 4.33 8.22 9.75
C ARG A 103 4.86 9.65 9.83
N GLU A 104 6.16 9.85 10.00
CA GLU A 104 6.77 11.18 9.92
C GLU A 104 6.57 11.82 8.53
N HIS A 105 6.52 11.00 7.48
CA HIS A 105 6.38 11.44 6.10
C HIS A 105 4.94 11.37 5.57
N ALA A 106 4.09 10.62 6.26
CA ALA A 106 2.70 10.37 5.89
C ALA A 106 1.76 10.42 7.12
N PRO A 107 1.66 11.59 7.77
CA PRO A 107 0.93 11.75 9.01
C PRO A 107 -0.58 11.55 8.86
N THR A 108 -1.16 11.86 7.68
CA THR A 108 -2.62 11.78 7.47
C THR A 108 -3.05 10.60 6.60
N THR A 109 -2.16 10.16 5.69
CA THR A 109 -2.34 9.04 4.75
C THR A 109 -2.99 7.82 5.40
N LEU A 110 -3.85 7.12 4.64
CA LEU A 110 -4.31 5.79 5.01
C LEU A 110 -3.15 4.80 4.86
N VAL A 111 -2.60 4.30 5.97
CA VAL A 111 -1.49 3.35 5.98
C VAL A 111 -1.98 1.95 6.33
N LEU A 112 -1.64 0.97 5.49
CA LEU A 112 -2.01 -0.42 5.67
C LEU A 112 -0.80 -1.24 6.12
N ALA A 113 -0.90 -1.87 7.28
CA ALA A 113 0.02 -2.91 7.75
C ALA A 113 -0.11 -4.15 6.86
N ASN A 114 0.90 -5.02 6.87
CA ASN A 114 0.90 -6.19 5.99
C ASN A 114 1.54 -7.42 6.64
N LEU A 115 0.81 -8.53 6.67
CA LEU A 115 1.23 -9.82 7.21
C LEU A 115 0.87 -10.96 6.24
N GLY A 116 1.67 -12.03 6.24
CA GLY A 116 1.32 -13.24 5.49
C GLY A 116 0.34 -14.11 6.26
N ILE A 117 -0.55 -14.82 5.57
CA ILE A 117 -1.61 -15.62 6.19
C ILE A 117 -1.08 -16.65 7.20
N LEU A 118 0.03 -17.34 6.87
CA LEU A 118 0.64 -18.31 7.78
C LEU A 118 1.21 -17.67 9.04
N GLN A 119 1.76 -16.44 8.92
CA GLN A 119 2.26 -15.70 10.07
C GLN A 119 1.09 -15.25 10.95
N ALA A 120 0.07 -14.63 10.35
CA ALA A 120 -1.10 -14.15 11.08
C ALA A 120 -1.85 -15.29 11.78
N ALA A 121 -1.94 -16.48 11.17
CA ALA A 121 -2.57 -17.65 11.76
C ALA A 121 -1.80 -18.23 12.96
N ALA A 122 -0.48 -17.99 13.04
CA ALA A 122 0.37 -18.44 14.13
C ALA A 122 0.48 -17.43 15.28
N MET A 123 -0.12 -16.24 15.14
CA MET A 123 -0.05 -15.15 16.12
C MET A 123 -1.36 -15.04 16.90
N ALA A 124 -1.26 -14.61 18.16
CA ALA A 124 -2.41 -14.13 18.90
C ALA A 124 -2.94 -12.81 18.27
N PRO A 125 -4.26 -12.55 18.32
CA PRO A 125 -4.82 -11.30 17.80
C PRO A 125 -4.17 -10.02 18.38
N GLY A 126 -3.71 -10.07 19.64
CA GLY A 126 -3.00 -8.96 20.28
C GLY A 126 -1.66 -8.64 19.60
N GLU A 127 -0.90 -9.65 19.21
CA GLU A 127 0.40 -9.46 18.53
C GLU A 127 0.21 -8.81 17.14
N VAL A 128 -0.85 -9.18 16.43
CA VAL A 128 -1.21 -8.56 15.15
C VAL A 128 -1.54 -7.07 15.36
N GLN A 129 -2.31 -6.75 16.39
CA GLN A 129 -2.64 -5.36 16.73
C GLN A 129 -1.41 -4.55 17.12
N GLU A 130 -0.48 -5.13 17.89
CA GLU A 130 0.75 -4.47 18.29
C GLU A 130 1.65 -4.17 17.10
N LEU A 131 1.84 -5.12 16.16
CA LEU A 131 2.62 -4.87 14.94
C LEU A 131 2.01 -3.76 14.08
N ALA A 132 0.69 -3.72 13.95
CA ALA A 132 0.00 -2.67 13.22
C ALA A 132 0.17 -1.30 13.90
N ARG A 133 0.02 -1.25 15.22
CA ARG A 133 0.20 -0.01 16.02
C ARG A 133 1.64 0.48 16.00
N ALA A 134 2.63 -0.40 15.99
CA ALA A 134 4.05 -0.04 15.97
C ALA A 134 4.45 0.83 14.76
N VAL A 135 3.75 0.66 13.63
CA VAL A 135 3.94 1.46 12.41
C VAL A 135 2.84 2.53 12.24
N GLY A 136 1.95 2.64 13.23
CA GLY A 136 0.79 3.52 13.20
C GLY A 136 -0.19 3.19 12.08
N ALA A 137 -0.33 1.94 11.65
CA ALA A 137 -1.25 1.57 10.57
C ALA A 137 -2.73 1.76 10.96
N ASP A 138 -3.56 2.06 9.98
CA ASP A 138 -5.00 2.24 10.11
C ASP A 138 -5.77 0.92 9.93
N ALA A 139 -5.19 -0.03 9.20
CA ALA A 139 -5.73 -1.38 8.99
C ALA A 139 -4.63 -2.39 8.67
N VAL A 140 -4.98 -3.67 8.63
CA VAL A 140 -4.06 -4.78 8.34
C VAL A 140 -4.49 -5.51 7.07
N CYS A 141 -3.58 -5.65 6.12
CA CYS A 141 -3.71 -6.53 4.96
C CYS A 141 -3.08 -7.89 5.25
N ILE A 142 -3.83 -8.96 4.99
CA ILE A 142 -3.32 -10.33 5.04
C ILE A 142 -3.11 -10.82 3.61
N HIS A 143 -1.86 -11.03 3.21
CA HIS A 143 -1.55 -11.61 1.89
C HIS A 143 -1.53 -13.14 1.94
N LEU A 144 -1.90 -13.74 0.82
CA LEU A 144 -1.96 -15.19 0.61
C LEU A 144 -0.66 -15.69 -0.04
#